data_AF-A0A183JVY3-F1
#
_entry.id   AF-A0A183JVY3-F1
#
_cell.length_a   1.000
_cell.length_b   1.000
_cell.length_c   1.000
_cell.angle_alpha   90.00
_cell.angle_beta   90.00
_cell.angle_gamma   90.00
#
_symmetry.space_group_name_H-M   'P 1'
#
loop_
_entity.id
_entity.type
_entity.pdbx_description
1 polymer ?
#
loop_
_entity_poly.entity_id
_entity_poly.type
_entity_poly.pdbx_seq_one_letter_code
_entity_poly.pdbx_strand_id
1 'polypeptide(L)'
;MSTEAVFLKPRAPFKLAAFNVRTLMQVGQQMGLAMSLESLHIDVCCLSETRIQDSGDVLQIRSPSVASKSLFYVRLSGDPVASSFGLAGVVVALSARSEAALID
;
A
#
# COMPACT_ATOMS: atom_id res chain seq x y z
N MET A 1 14.21 4.83 -17.66
CA MET A 1 12.82 5.08 -17.24
C MET A 1 12.86 6.11 -16.14
N SER A 2 12.30 7.28 -16.38
CA SER A 2 12.16 8.34 -15.39
C SER A 2 11.16 7.86 -14.33
N THR A 3 11.57 7.83 -13.07
CA THR A 3 10.62 7.59 -11.97
C THR A 3 9.75 8.83 -11.87
N GLU A 4 8.53 8.78 -12.44
CA GLU A 4 7.58 9.88 -12.29
C GLU A 4 7.09 9.88 -10.83
N ALA A 5 7.25 11.02 -10.17
CA ALA A 5 6.84 11.17 -8.79
C ALA A 5 5.33 11.40 -8.77
N VAL A 6 4.58 10.43 -8.23
CA VAL A 6 3.15 10.57 -7.98
C VAL A 6 2.96 11.59 -6.86
N PHE A 7 2.34 12.72 -7.19
CA PHE A 7 2.10 13.80 -6.23
C PHE A 7 0.70 13.72 -5.64
N LEU A 8 0.60 13.73 -4.31
CA LEU A 8 -0.67 13.87 -3.61
C LEU A 8 -1.14 15.32 -3.62
N LYS A 9 -2.38 15.59 -4.02
CA LYS A 9 -3.02 16.90 -3.92
C LYS A 9 -4.30 16.84 -3.10
N PRO A 10 -4.17 16.77 -1.76
CA PRO A 10 -5.34 16.70 -0.89
C PRO A 10 -6.20 17.94 -1.02
N ARG A 11 -7.52 17.74 -1.10
CA ARG A 11 -8.49 18.81 -0.84
C ARG A 11 -8.83 18.93 0.65
N ALA A 12 -8.38 17.99 1.48
CA ALA A 12 -8.58 17.94 2.92
C ALA A 12 -7.50 17.05 3.57
N PRO A 13 -7.22 17.19 4.89
CA PRO A 13 -6.14 16.48 5.56
C PRO A 13 -6.19 14.96 5.35
N PHE A 14 -5.00 14.34 5.27
CA PHE A 14 -4.78 12.90 5.27
C PHE A 14 -3.77 12.47 6.32
N LYS A 15 -3.92 11.25 6.82
CA LYS A 15 -2.92 10.54 7.61
C LYS A 15 -2.07 9.67 6.69
N LEU A 16 -0.76 9.90 6.75
CA LEU A 16 0.22 9.16 5.97
C LEU A 16 1.10 8.32 6.90
N ALA A 17 1.45 7.12 6.49
CA ALA A 17 2.39 6.27 7.21
C ALA A 17 3.34 5.56 6.24
N ALA A 18 4.51 5.17 6.73
CA ALA A 18 5.44 4.34 6.00
C ALA A 18 5.69 3.05 6.80
N PHE A 19 5.60 1.91 6.14
CA PHE A 19 5.83 0.60 6.75
C PHE A 19 6.91 -0.16 5.97
N ASN A 20 7.79 -0.82 6.71
CA ASN A 20 8.70 -1.80 6.15
C ASN A 20 8.10 -3.18 6.39
N VAL A 21 7.68 -3.86 5.31
CA VAL A 21 6.95 -5.13 5.42
C VAL A 21 7.87 -6.33 5.14
N ARG A 22 9.04 -6.11 4.53
CA ARG A 22 10.04 -7.12 4.07
C ARG A 22 9.56 -8.17 3.07
N THR A 23 8.39 -8.76 3.30
CA THR A 23 7.77 -9.74 2.41
C THR A 23 6.26 -9.65 2.54
N LEU A 24 5.66 -8.75 1.77
CA LEU A 24 4.20 -8.55 1.76
C LEU A 24 3.41 -9.79 1.33
N MET A 25 4.04 -10.74 0.64
CA MET A 25 3.38 -12.00 0.23
C MET A 25 3.17 -13.00 1.38
N GLN A 26 3.79 -12.81 2.53
CA GLN A 26 3.54 -13.67 3.68
C GLN A 26 2.20 -13.30 4.33
N VAL A 27 1.28 -14.27 4.47
CA VAL A 27 -0.05 -14.06 5.06
C VAL A 27 0.00 -13.35 6.42
N GLY A 28 0.95 -13.73 7.28
CA GLY A 28 1.15 -13.07 8.57
C GLY A 28 1.51 -11.58 8.47
N GLN A 29 2.30 -11.20 7.47
CA GLN A 29 2.66 -9.80 7.22
C GLN A 29 1.47 -9.00 6.70
N GLN A 30 0.66 -9.59 5.81
CA GLN A 30 -0.58 -8.97 5.33
C GLN A 30 -1.56 -8.71 6.48
N MET A 31 -1.74 -9.69 7.37
CA MET A 31 -2.60 -9.54 8.55
C MET A 31 -2.09 -8.45 9.50
N GLY A 32 -0.79 -8.45 9.80
CA GLY A 32 -0.16 -7.45 10.66
C GLY A 32 -0.27 -6.04 10.10
N LEU A 33 -0.06 -5.89 8.79
CA LEU A 33 -0.26 -4.64 8.08
C LEU A 33 -1.73 -4.20 8.16
N ALA A 34 -2.68 -5.08 7.83
CA ALA A 34 -4.11 -4.76 7.88
C ALA A 34 -4.55 -4.25 9.25
N MET A 35 -4.14 -4.93 10.34
CA MET A 35 -4.43 -4.50 11.70
C MET A 35 -3.81 -3.14 12.02
N SER A 36 -2.59 -2.88 11.55
CA SER A 36 -1.92 -1.58 11.76
C SER A 36 -2.64 -0.45 11.04
N LEU A 37 -3.07 -0.68 9.79
CA LEU A 37 -3.79 0.30 8.99
C LEU A 37 -5.15 0.66 9.61
N GLU A 38 -5.90 -0.35 10.10
CA GLU A 38 -7.17 -0.12 10.80
C GLU A 38 -6.97 0.65 12.10
N SER A 39 -6.04 0.20 12.95
CA SER A 39 -5.80 0.79 14.27
C SER A 39 -5.36 2.25 14.20
N LEU A 40 -4.51 2.58 13.21
CA LEU A 40 -3.95 3.92 13.06
C LEU A 40 -4.83 4.86 12.23
N HIS A 41 -5.89 4.35 11.59
CA HIS A 41 -6.76 5.08 10.67
C HIS A 41 -5.94 5.80 9.59
N ILE A 42 -5.02 5.09 8.94
CA ILE A 42 -4.18 5.65 7.88
C ILE A 42 -5.02 5.84 6.61
N ASP A 43 -4.84 6.95 5.91
CA ASP A 43 -5.51 7.22 4.63
C ASP A 43 -4.66 6.75 3.44
N VAL A 44 -3.35 6.96 3.51
CA VAL A 44 -2.36 6.56 2.50
C VAL A 44 -1.14 5.96 3.19
N CYS A 45 -0.59 4.85 2.70
CA CYS A 45 0.68 4.34 3.22
C CYS A 45 1.70 4.01 2.14
N CYS A 46 2.97 4.23 2.46
CA CYS A 46 4.10 3.75 1.67
C CYS A 46 4.59 2.41 2.26
N LEU A 47 4.77 1.39 1.43
CA LEU A 47 5.33 0.11 1.82
C LEU A 47 6.72 -0.06 1.18
N SER A 48 7.73 -0.38 1.97
CA SER A 48 9.06 -0.72 1.49
C SER A 48 9.35 -2.21 1.65
N GLU A 49 10.30 -2.73 0.87
CA GLU A 49 10.69 -4.14 0.90
C GLU A 49 9.52 -5.08 0.59
N THR A 50 8.72 -4.73 -0.41
CA THR A 50 7.62 -5.58 -0.86
C THR A 50 8.15 -6.51 -1.94
N ARG A 51 8.69 -7.67 -1.56
CA ARG A 51 9.04 -8.72 -2.55
C ARG A 51 7.76 -9.39 -3.03
N ILE A 52 7.44 -9.21 -4.30
CA ILE A 52 6.20 -9.66 -4.96
C ILE A 52 6.56 -10.50 -6.19
N GLN A 53 5.83 -11.59 -6.39
CA GLN A 53 6.05 -12.50 -7.52
C GLN A 53 5.35 -12.03 -8.80
N ASP A 54 4.33 -11.18 -8.67
CA ASP A 54 3.62 -10.59 -9.80
C ASP A 54 3.60 -9.06 -9.66
N SER A 55 4.23 -8.38 -10.61
CA SER A 55 4.43 -6.93 -10.58
C SER A 55 3.30 -6.13 -11.22
N GLY A 56 2.26 -6.80 -11.72
CA GLY A 56 1.14 -6.16 -12.43
C GLY A 56 -0.16 -6.05 -11.63
N ASP A 57 -0.31 -6.82 -10.57
CA ASP A 57 -1.61 -7.02 -9.93
C ASP A 57 -1.83 -6.16 -8.68
N VAL A 58 -3.03 -5.58 -8.59
CA VAL A 58 -3.51 -4.93 -7.36
C VAL A 58 -3.65 -6.00 -6.28
N LEU A 59 -2.82 -5.93 -5.24
CA LEU A 59 -2.90 -6.87 -4.12
C LEU A 59 -4.02 -6.45 -3.17
N GLN A 60 -4.95 -7.36 -2.90
CA GLN A 60 -5.98 -7.16 -1.90
C GLN A 60 -5.52 -7.69 -0.53
N ILE A 61 -5.59 -6.85 0.49
CA ILE A 61 -5.32 -7.21 1.88
C ILE A 61 -6.62 -7.09 2.67
N ARG A 62 -7.03 -8.18 3.33
CA ARG A 62 -8.24 -8.22 4.15
C ARG A 62 -7.88 -8.05 5.62
N SER A 63 -8.67 -7.27 6.36
CA SER A 63 -8.57 -7.24 7.81
C SER A 63 -8.89 -8.59 8.44
N PRO A 64 -8.08 -9.05 9.42
CA PRO A 64 -8.39 -10.24 10.20
C PRO A 64 -9.46 -9.99 11.28
N SER A 65 -9.87 -8.74 11.51
CA SER A 65 -10.85 -8.39 12.54
C SER A 65 -12.24 -8.93 12.19
N VAL A 66 -12.90 -9.60 13.14
CA VAL A 66 -14.28 -10.10 12.95
C VAL A 66 -15.29 -8.95 12.88
N ALA A 67 -14.98 -7.83 13.54
CA ALA A 67 -15.83 -6.64 13.58
C ALA A 67 -15.69 -5.75 12.32
N SER A 68 -14.56 -5.85 11.62
CA SER A 68 -14.26 -5.04 10.45
C SER A 68 -14.13 -5.90 9.20
N LYS A 69 -14.90 -5.58 8.16
CA LYS A 69 -14.76 -6.20 6.83
C LYS A 69 -13.89 -5.36 5.91
N SER A 70 -12.96 -4.59 6.47
CA SER A 70 -12.12 -3.70 5.66
C SER A 70 -11.29 -4.49 4.65
N LEU A 71 -11.25 -3.96 3.44
CA LEU A 71 -10.45 -4.43 2.32
C LEU A 71 -9.57 -3.28 1.87
N PHE A 72 -8.27 -3.55 1.80
CA PHE A 72 -7.27 -2.60 1.38
C PHE A 72 -6.69 -3.04 0.04
N TYR A 73 -6.54 -2.09 -0.88
CA TYR A 73 -6.02 -2.35 -2.22
C TYR A 73 -4.65 -1.71 -2.37
N VAL A 74 -3.64 -2.56 -2.53
CA VAL A 74 -2.25 -2.17 -2.70
C VAL A 74 -1.95 -2.15 -4.19
N ARG A 75 -1.67 -0.97 -4.75
CA ARG A 75 -1.15 -0.81 -6.11
C ARG A 75 0.37 -0.63 -6.05
N LEU A 76 1.07 -1.40 -6.86
CA LEU A 76 2.52 -1.48 -6.84
C LEU A 76 3.07 -0.48 -7.87
N SER A 77 3.59 0.66 -7.40
CA SER A 77 4.30 1.61 -8.26
C SER A 77 5.77 1.22 -8.31
N GLY A 78 6.19 0.52 -9.35
CA GLY A 78 7.59 0.17 -9.51
C GLY A 78 7.84 -0.69 -10.73
N ASP A 79 9.04 -0.51 -11.30
CA ASP A 79 9.58 -1.43 -12.29
C ASP A 79 9.49 -2.89 -11.76
N PRO A 80 9.03 -3.85 -12.58
CA PRO A 80 8.95 -5.27 -12.21
C PRO A 80 10.23 -5.81 -11.56
N VAL A 81 11.40 -5.35 -12.03
CA VAL A 81 12.68 -5.78 -11.51
C VAL A 81 12.91 -5.20 -10.11
N ALA A 82 12.72 -3.89 -9.90
CA ALA A 82 12.78 -3.26 -8.57
C ALA A 82 11.80 -3.89 -7.56
N SER A 83 10.60 -4.24 -8.02
CA SER A 83 9.59 -4.96 -7.22
C SER A 83 10.05 -6.37 -6.82
N SER A 84 10.70 -7.10 -7.72
CA SER A 84 11.24 -8.44 -7.44
C SER A 84 12.39 -8.44 -6.41
N PHE A 85 13.14 -7.34 -6.34
CA PHE A 85 14.23 -7.12 -5.37
C PHE A 85 13.76 -6.46 -4.07
N GLY A 86 12.47 -6.13 -3.93
CA GLY A 86 11.95 -5.40 -2.76
C GLY A 86 12.44 -3.95 -2.65
N LEU A 87 12.98 -3.41 -3.74
CA LEU A 87 13.47 -2.03 -3.79
C LEU A 87 12.37 -1.03 -4.18
N ALA A 88 11.21 -1.52 -4.62
CA ALA A 88 10.06 -0.68 -4.93
C ALA A 88 9.40 -0.14 -3.65
N GLY A 89 9.25 1.19 -3.59
CA GLY A 89 8.37 1.87 -2.66
C GLY A 89 6.95 1.87 -3.24
N VAL A 90 6.02 1.26 -2.53
CA VAL A 90 4.64 1.01 -2.96
C VAL A 90 3.72 1.98 -2.25
N VAL A 91 2.83 2.67 -2.97
CA VAL A 91 1.82 3.55 -2.35
C VAL A 91 0.47 2.84 -2.33
N VAL A 92 -0.15 2.78 -1.16
CA VAL A 92 -1.48 2.20 -0.94
C VAL A 92 -2.45 3.32 -0.60
N ALA A 93 -3.50 3.48 -1.42
CA ALA A 93 -4.67 4.28 -1.07
C ALA A 93 -5.71 3.38 -0.40
N LEU A 94 -6.19 3.77 0.78
CA LEU A 94 -7.03 2.91 1.64
C LEU A 94 -8.53 3.24 1.51
N SER A 95 -8.87 4.25 0.71
CA SER A 95 -10.24 4.68 0.41
C SER A 95 -10.36 5.30 -0.98
N ALA A 96 -11.57 5.35 -1.54
CA ALA A 96 -11.85 6.05 -2.79
C ALA A 96 -11.46 7.54 -2.72
N ARG A 97 -11.55 8.16 -1.53
CA ARG A 97 -11.11 9.54 -1.31
C ARG A 97 -9.60 9.69 -1.43
N SER A 98 -8.83 8.79 -0.80
CA SER A 98 -7.37 8.80 -0.92
C SER A 98 -6.90 8.46 -2.33
N GLU A 99 -7.62 7.57 -3.03
CA GLU A 99 -7.32 7.23 -4.42
C GLU A 99 -7.53 8.43 -5.34
N ALA A 100 -8.63 9.17 -5.18
CA ALA A 100 -8.88 10.41 -5.93
C ALA A 100 -7.92 11.56 -5.60
N ALA A 101 -7.13 11.45 -4.52
CA ALA A 101 -6.13 12.45 -4.14
C ALA A 101 -4.74 12.15 -4.74
N LEU A 102 -4.53 10.95 -5.29
CA LEU A 102 -3.33 10.58 -6.04
C LEU A 102 -3.43 11.19 -7.45
N ILE A 103 -2.38 11.89 -7.86
CA ILE A 103 -2.22 12.38 -9.23
C ILE A 103 -1.07 11.60 -9.85
N ASP A 104 -1.32 10.97 -11.00
CA ASP A 104 -0.31 10.32 -11.85
C ASP A 104 0.70 11.36 -12.36
#